data_AF-A0A0N0LZK8-F1
#
_entry.id   AF-A0A0N0LZK8-F1
#
_cell.length_a   1.000
_cell.length_b   1.000
_cell.length_c   1.000
_cell.angle_alpha   90.00
_cell.angle_beta   90.00
_cell.angle_gamma   90.00
#
_symmetry.space_group_name_H-M   'P 1'
#
loop_
_entity.id
_entity.type
_entity.pdbx_description
1 polymer ?
#
loop_
_entity_poly.entity_id
_entity_poly.type
_entity_poly.pdbx_seq_one_letter_code
_entity_poly.pdbx_strand_id
1 'polypeptide(L)'
;MVLRVAYGLDWHGKPTKRTGVLYIAGEGKFGIGQRIKGWRREHGLTGVDAPFRLLPVAVHMLDPASLEKLKRTIDQVRAAVDFEIGLVVIDTVSRSIPGEDENSQEAMSMFIDGCAAIQQHCNGTVIGIHHAGKDLDRGMRGSTVLLGGCDTSIRVAKDEATTVLSVEKQKDGEELDDLHFSMKVVDLTTGLGAEQSTLVPVLGTGATPVEEKRLSWHQIREIFQAIDEAWRAGSPWSAFPHARRKGRFAVDLISDQYGVSKREAETSITKWQQHGYLVTEAGKFHGKASGLRVVKYLEPDR
;
A
#
# COMPACT_ATOMS: atom_id res chain seq x y z
N MET A 1 -5.63 -2.57 -12.02
CA MET A 1 -4.71 -1.67 -12.75
C MET A 1 -4.16 -2.33 -14.02
N VAL A 2 -3.34 -3.37 -13.94
CA VAL A 2 -2.58 -3.89 -15.11
C VAL A 2 -3.43 -4.38 -16.29
N LEU A 3 -4.60 -4.98 -16.05
CA LEU A 3 -5.52 -5.35 -17.13
C LEU A 3 -6.11 -4.12 -17.84
N ARG A 4 -6.39 -3.03 -17.12
CA ARG A 4 -6.85 -1.79 -17.75
C ARG A 4 -5.78 -1.22 -18.68
N VAL A 5 -4.51 -1.25 -18.26
CA VAL A 5 -3.36 -0.90 -19.11
C VAL A 5 -3.28 -1.78 -20.36
N ALA A 6 -3.36 -3.11 -20.21
CA ALA A 6 -3.30 -4.01 -21.36
C ALA A 6 -4.45 -3.75 -22.37
N TYR A 7 -5.66 -3.53 -21.87
CA TYR A 7 -6.82 -3.24 -22.71
C TYR A 7 -6.90 -1.77 -23.18
N GLY A 8 -6.01 -0.87 -22.73
CA GLY A 8 -6.07 0.56 -23.05
C GLY A 8 -7.31 1.26 -22.49
N LEU A 9 -7.83 0.77 -21.37
CA LEU A 9 -8.98 1.35 -20.67
C LEU A 9 -8.50 2.31 -19.60
N ASP A 10 -9.27 3.36 -19.35
CA ASP A 10 -8.99 4.29 -18.25
C ASP A 10 -8.93 3.55 -16.91
N TRP A 11 -8.00 3.95 -16.05
CA TRP A 11 -7.90 3.48 -14.67
C TRP A 11 -8.54 4.52 -13.75
N HIS A 12 -9.83 4.31 -13.44
CA HIS A 12 -10.61 5.16 -12.53
C HIS A 12 -10.61 6.65 -12.94
N GLY A 13 -10.96 6.92 -14.20
CA GLY A 13 -10.97 8.27 -14.75
C GLY A 13 -9.59 8.80 -15.17
N LYS A 14 -8.53 8.00 -14.98
CA LYS A 14 -7.18 8.33 -15.44
C LYS A 14 -6.88 7.61 -16.75
N PRO A 15 -6.48 8.32 -17.82
CA PRO A 15 -6.15 7.69 -19.08
C PRO A 15 -4.96 6.74 -18.92
N THR A 16 -5.01 5.59 -19.59
CA THR A 16 -3.87 4.66 -19.65
C THR A 16 -3.28 4.63 -21.05
N LYS A 17 -1.96 4.43 -21.13
CA LYS A 17 -1.30 4.10 -22.38
C LYS A 17 -1.37 2.59 -22.57
N ARG A 18 -2.05 2.13 -23.62
CA ARG A 18 -2.10 0.70 -23.97
C ARG A 18 -0.68 0.19 -24.19
N THR A 19 -0.26 -0.79 -23.40
CA THR A 19 1.06 -1.41 -23.52
C THR A 19 1.02 -2.88 -23.11
N GLY A 20 1.98 -3.66 -23.59
CA GLY A 20 2.11 -5.06 -23.21
C GLY A 20 2.56 -5.25 -21.78
N VAL A 21 1.94 -6.23 -21.14
CA VAL A 21 2.16 -6.58 -19.74
C VAL A 21 2.73 -7.98 -19.65
N LEU A 22 3.91 -8.11 -19.03
CA LEU A 22 4.43 -9.39 -18.58
C LEU A 22 4.19 -9.52 -17.07
N TYR A 23 3.35 -10.46 -16.67
CA TYR A 23 3.06 -10.75 -15.27
C TYR A 23 3.82 -12.00 -14.81
N ILE A 24 4.79 -11.85 -13.92
CA ILE A 24 5.60 -12.93 -13.37
C ILE A 24 4.97 -13.39 -12.06
N ALA A 25 4.35 -14.57 -12.07
CA ALA A 25 3.69 -15.15 -10.91
C ALA A 25 4.59 -16.21 -10.26
N GLY A 26 5.40 -15.78 -9.30
CA GLY A 26 6.18 -16.63 -8.41
C GLY A 26 5.33 -17.41 -7.40
N GLU A 27 4.10 -16.97 -7.16
CA GLU A 27 3.08 -17.69 -6.38
C GLU A 27 1.68 -17.56 -7.00
N GLY A 28 0.67 -18.24 -6.42
CA GLY A 28 -0.74 -18.03 -6.79
C GLY A 28 -1.13 -18.36 -8.24
N LYS A 29 -0.24 -19.00 -9.02
CA LYS A 29 -0.36 -19.20 -10.49
C LYS A 29 -1.71 -19.78 -10.96
N PHE A 30 -2.33 -20.63 -10.17
CA PHE A 30 -3.59 -21.29 -10.52
C PHE A 30 -4.81 -20.34 -10.45
N GLY A 31 -4.75 -19.27 -9.64
CA GLY A 31 -5.87 -18.36 -9.43
C GLY A 31 -5.95 -17.20 -10.42
N ILE A 32 -4.82 -16.82 -11.04
CA ILE A 32 -4.74 -15.62 -11.90
C ILE A 32 -5.65 -15.74 -13.12
N GLY A 33 -5.68 -16.92 -13.77
CA GLY A 33 -6.54 -17.14 -14.94
C GLY A 33 -8.03 -16.90 -14.64
N GLN A 34 -8.50 -17.36 -13.48
CA GLN A 34 -9.88 -17.16 -13.05
C GLN A 34 -10.16 -15.68 -12.73
N ARG A 35 -9.22 -14.98 -12.09
CA ARG A 35 -9.33 -13.53 -11.84
C ARG A 35 -9.41 -12.73 -13.13
N ILE A 36 -8.60 -13.05 -14.14
CA ILE A 36 -8.64 -12.41 -15.47
C ILE A 36 -9.99 -12.67 -16.15
N LYS A 37 -10.52 -13.90 -16.09
CA LYS A 37 -11.85 -14.23 -16.63
C LYS A 37 -12.96 -13.41 -15.96
N GLY A 38 -12.98 -13.34 -14.63
CA GLY A 38 -14.02 -12.59 -13.91
C GLY A 38 -13.91 -11.10 -14.12
N TRP A 39 -12.69 -10.56 -14.13
CA TRP A 39 -12.47 -9.15 -14.43
C TRP A 39 -13.01 -8.78 -15.83
N ARG A 40 -12.74 -9.61 -16.85
CA ARG A 40 -13.28 -9.40 -18.20
C ARG A 40 -14.80 -9.49 -18.26
N ARG A 41 -15.39 -10.50 -17.61
CA ARG A 41 -16.85 -10.68 -17.53
C ARG A 41 -17.52 -9.45 -16.92
N GLU A 42 -16.98 -8.94 -15.81
CA GLU A 42 -17.50 -7.73 -15.15
C GLU A 42 -17.42 -6.47 -16.03
N HIS A 43 -16.38 -6.37 -16.87
CA HIS A 43 -16.15 -5.21 -17.72
C HIS A 43 -16.73 -5.39 -19.14
N GLY A 44 -17.55 -6.41 -19.38
CA GLY A 44 -18.19 -6.66 -20.68
C GLY A 44 -17.23 -7.02 -21.82
N LEU A 45 -16.01 -7.48 -21.50
CA LEU A 45 -14.97 -7.80 -22.48
C LEU A 45 -15.10 -9.27 -22.91
N THR A 46 -15.43 -9.48 -24.18
CA THR A 46 -15.61 -10.82 -24.78
C THR A 46 -14.34 -11.35 -25.46
N GLY A 47 -13.37 -10.48 -25.79
CA GLY A 47 -12.11 -10.84 -26.44
C GLY A 47 -10.99 -11.29 -25.48
N VAL A 48 -10.12 -12.18 -25.97
CA VAL A 48 -8.83 -12.54 -25.34
C VAL A 48 -7.67 -11.66 -25.79
N ASP A 49 -7.88 -10.77 -26.76
CA ASP A 49 -6.84 -9.95 -27.39
C ASP A 49 -6.43 -8.73 -26.54
N ALA A 50 -5.89 -9.01 -25.35
CA ALA A 50 -5.08 -8.05 -24.64
C ALA A 50 -3.60 -8.45 -24.73
N PRO A 51 -2.70 -7.48 -24.85
CA PRO A 51 -1.26 -7.68 -24.78
C PRO A 51 -0.82 -8.02 -23.35
N PHE A 52 -1.21 -9.21 -22.87
CA PHE A 52 -0.95 -9.68 -21.51
C PHE A 52 -0.38 -11.09 -21.55
N ARG A 53 0.79 -11.28 -20.95
CA ARG A 53 1.44 -12.59 -20.82
C ARG A 53 1.67 -12.94 -19.36
N LEU A 54 1.24 -14.14 -18.96
CA LEU A 54 1.54 -14.70 -17.65
C LEU A 54 2.77 -15.61 -17.75
N LEU A 55 3.77 -15.38 -16.89
CA LEU A 55 4.91 -16.26 -16.66
C LEU A 55 4.75 -16.92 -15.29
N PRO A 56 4.28 -18.19 -15.21
CA PRO A 56 3.92 -18.85 -13.95
C PRO A 56 5.12 -19.49 -13.25
N VAL A 57 6.25 -18.78 -13.22
CA VAL A 57 7.49 -19.19 -12.56
C VAL A 57 8.13 -17.97 -11.89
N ALA A 58 8.70 -18.17 -10.70
CA ALA A 58 9.48 -17.13 -10.04
C ALA A 58 10.77 -16.87 -10.82
N VAL A 59 11.17 -15.60 -10.91
CA VAL A 59 12.46 -15.19 -11.49
C VAL A 59 13.36 -14.73 -10.36
N HIS A 60 14.60 -15.23 -10.33
CA HIS A 60 15.59 -14.82 -9.35
C HIS A 60 16.19 -13.49 -9.78
N MET A 61 15.75 -12.40 -9.15
CA MET A 61 16.09 -11.03 -9.59
C MET A 61 17.49 -10.59 -9.16
N LEU A 62 18.13 -11.35 -8.26
CA LEU A 62 19.50 -11.09 -7.76
C LEU A 62 20.57 -11.82 -8.58
N ASP A 63 20.17 -12.80 -9.40
CA ASP A 63 21.07 -13.59 -10.22
C ASP A 63 21.18 -12.99 -11.64
N PRO A 64 22.37 -12.52 -12.07
CA PRO A 64 22.56 -11.95 -13.40
C PRO A 64 22.16 -12.91 -14.54
N ALA A 65 22.42 -14.21 -14.38
CA ALA A 65 22.08 -15.19 -15.42
C ALA A 65 20.55 -15.34 -15.58
N SER A 66 19.82 -15.31 -14.47
CA SER A 66 18.35 -15.29 -14.44
C SER A 66 17.78 -14.00 -15.05
N LEU A 67 18.37 -12.83 -14.78
CA LEU A 67 17.97 -11.57 -15.41
C LEU A 67 18.17 -11.61 -16.94
N GLU A 68 19.32 -12.10 -17.42
CA GLU A 68 19.57 -12.26 -18.86
C GLU A 68 18.64 -13.28 -19.53
N LYS A 69 18.24 -14.32 -18.80
CA LYS A 69 17.20 -15.24 -19.27
C LYS A 69 15.83 -14.57 -19.36
N LEU A 70 15.48 -13.72 -18.39
CA LEU A 70 14.23 -12.95 -18.41
C LEU A 70 14.20 -11.96 -19.59
N LYS A 71 15.29 -11.22 -19.83
CA LYS A 71 15.41 -10.32 -20.99
C LYS A 71 15.17 -11.04 -22.31
N ARG A 72 15.83 -12.19 -22.52
CA ARG A 72 15.59 -13.05 -23.70
C ARG A 72 14.14 -13.53 -23.79
N THR A 73 13.51 -13.84 -22.66
CA THR A 73 12.09 -14.24 -22.64
C THR A 73 11.19 -13.07 -23.05
N ILE A 74 11.48 -11.85 -22.59
CA ILE A 74 10.77 -10.63 -23.00
C ILE A 74 10.91 -10.42 -24.51
N ASP A 75 12.11 -10.56 -25.06
CA ASP A 75 12.37 -10.40 -26.50
C ASP A 75 11.63 -11.46 -27.33
N GLN A 76 11.59 -12.70 -26.87
CA GLN A 76 10.81 -13.76 -27.50
C GLN A 76 9.32 -13.49 -27.46
N VAL A 77 8.80 -12.95 -26.34
CA VAL A 77 7.40 -12.55 -26.24
C VAL A 77 7.10 -11.44 -27.23
N ARG A 78 7.92 -10.37 -27.25
CA ARG A 78 7.83 -9.26 -28.22
C ARG A 78 7.84 -9.73 -29.67
N ALA A 79 8.66 -10.73 -30.01
CA ALA A 79 8.73 -11.25 -31.38
C ALA A 79 7.51 -12.12 -31.75
N ALA A 80 6.85 -12.75 -30.76
CA ALA A 80 5.73 -13.64 -30.99
C ALA A 80 4.37 -12.93 -31.05
N VAL A 81 4.32 -11.64 -30.71
CA VAL A 81 3.08 -10.85 -30.59
C VAL A 81 3.30 -9.45 -31.15
N ASP A 82 2.27 -8.84 -31.74
CA ASP A 82 2.37 -7.48 -32.28
C ASP A 82 2.20 -6.41 -31.19
N PHE A 83 3.01 -6.49 -30.12
CA PHE A 83 3.04 -5.47 -29.08
C PHE A 83 4.36 -5.44 -28.29
N GLU A 84 4.75 -4.23 -27.88
CA GLU A 84 5.84 -3.99 -26.94
C GLU A 84 5.48 -4.40 -25.51
N ILE A 85 6.46 -4.90 -24.74
CA ILE A 85 6.32 -5.08 -23.29
C ILE A 85 6.83 -3.81 -22.60
N GLY A 86 5.89 -2.97 -22.14
CA GLY A 86 6.20 -1.74 -21.40
C GLY A 86 5.89 -1.80 -19.90
N LEU A 87 5.30 -2.91 -19.43
CA LEU A 87 5.00 -3.12 -18.01
C LEU A 87 5.35 -4.55 -17.60
N VAL A 88 6.21 -4.69 -16.59
CA VAL A 88 6.56 -5.99 -16.00
C VAL A 88 6.12 -6.02 -14.53
N VAL A 89 5.42 -7.07 -14.13
CA VAL A 89 4.97 -7.26 -12.74
C VAL A 89 5.74 -8.44 -12.14
N ILE A 90 6.27 -8.26 -10.94
CA ILE A 90 6.96 -9.27 -10.15
C ILE A 90 6.10 -9.60 -8.93
N ASP A 91 5.45 -10.77 -8.95
CA ASP A 91 4.51 -11.22 -7.92
C ASP A 91 5.01 -12.51 -7.24
N THR A 92 5.64 -12.46 -6.06
CA THR A 92 5.96 -11.31 -5.20
C THR A 92 7.46 -11.07 -5.10
N VAL A 93 7.88 -9.92 -4.56
CA VAL A 93 9.29 -9.61 -4.27
C VAL A 93 9.94 -10.74 -3.49
N SER A 94 9.30 -11.23 -2.42
CA SER A 94 9.83 -12.32 -1.58
C SER A 94 10.11 -13.62 -2.35
N ARG A 95 9.32 -13.94 -3.38
CA ARG A 95 9.53 -15.11 -4.24
C ARG A 95 10.62 -14.91 -5.28
N SER A 96 10.99 -13.66 -5.55
CA SER A 96 12.02 -13.31 -6.53
C SER A 96 13.44 -13.21 -5.95
N ILE A 97 13.59 -13.38 -4.63
CA ILE A 97 14.85 -13.33 -3.88
C ILE A 97 15.12 -14.63 -3.09
N PRO A 98 14.98 -15.82 -3.70
CA PRO A 98 14.99 -17.07 -2.94
C PRO A 98 16.32 -17.30 -2.22
N GLY A 99 16.24 -17.64 -0.93
CA GLY A 99 17.42 -17.86 -0.08
C GLY A 99 17.97 -16.59 0.58
N GLU A 100 17.45 -15.42 0.23
CA GLU A 100 17.92 -14.13 0.73
C GLU A 100 16.99 -13.55 1.81
N ASP A 101 17.56 -12.69 2.65
CA ASP A 101 16.82 -11.96 3.67
C ASP A 101 16.23 -10.66 3.10
N GLU A 102 14.89 -10.55 3.08
CA GLU A 102 14.18 -9.34 2.64
C GLU A 102 14.44 -8.10 3.54
N ASN A 103 15.01 -8.30 4.74
CA ASN A 103 15.46 -7.23 5.61
C ASN A 103 16.87 -6.74 5.27
N SER A 104 17.63 -7.50 4.46
CA SER A 104 18.97 -7.12 4.05
C SER A 104 18.93 -5.93 3.10
N GLN A 105 19.67 -4.88 3.44
CA GLN A 105 19.86 -3.73 2.55
C GLN A 105 20.54 -4.12 1.24
N GLU A 106 21.49 -5.06 1.29
CA GLU A 106 22.22 -5.56 0.13
C GLU A 106 21.27 -6.29 -0.83
N ALA A 107 20.52 -7.29 -0.33
CA ALA A 107 19.58 -8.06 -1.17
C ALA A 107 18.53 -7.16 -1.82
N MET A 108 18.00 -6.18 -1.07
CA MET A 108 17.00 -5.24 -1.59
C MET A 108 17.59 -4.23 -2.58
N SER A 109 18.84 -3.81 -2.40
CA SER A 109 19.55 -2.98 -3.39
C SER A 109 19.74 -3.75 -4.70
N MET A 110 20.19 -5.01 -4.62
CA MET A 110 20.34 -5.87 -5.80
C MET A 110 18.99 -6.16 -6.49
N PHE A 111 17.91 -6.30 -5.74
CA PHE A 111 16.57 -6.42 -6.31
C PHE A 111 16.16 -5.17 -7.10
N ILE A 112 16.44 -3.98 -6.54
CA ILE A 112 16.20 -2.69 -7.22
C ILE A 112 17.03 -2.59 -8.50
N ASP A 113 18.31 -2.97 -8.45
CA ASP A 113 19.18 -2.99 -9.63
C ASP A 113 18.67 -3.95 -10.72
N GLY A 114 18.17 -5.12 -10.31
CA GLY A 114 17.51 -6.07 -11.20
C GLY A 114 16.25 -5.47 -11.84
N CYS A 115 15.43 -4.75 -11.07
CA CYS A 115 14.27 -4.03 -11.59
C CYS A 115 14.70 -2.93 -12.59
N ALA A 116 15.73 -2.15 -12.26
CA ALA A 116 16.26 -1.11 -13.14
C ALA A 116 16.77 -1.67 -14.47
N ALA A 117 17.47 -2.81 -14.44
CA ALA A 117 17.92 -3.50 -15.64
C ALA A 117 16.76 -3.94 -16.55
N ILE A 118 15.64 -4.40 -15.97
CA ILE A 118 14.43 -4.76 -16.73
C ILE A 118 13.70 -3.51 -17.22
N GLN A 119 13.62 -2.43 -16.43
CA GLN A 119 13.06 -1.16 -16.87
C GLN A 119 13.81 -0.61 -18.09
N GLN A 120 15.15 -0.62 -18.05
CA GLN A 120 16.00 -0.20 -19.16
C GLN A 120 15.80 -1.07 -20.41
N HIS A 121 15.75 -2.40 -20.25
CA HIS A 121 15.54 -3.34 -21.36
C HIS A 121 14.15 -3.19 -22.00
N CYS A 122 13.13 -2.88 -21.19
CA CYS A 122 11.76 -2.71 -21.66
C CYS A 122 11.46 -1.28 -22.13
N ASN A 123 12.28 -0.30 -21.75
CA ASN A 123 11.94 1.12 -21.75
C ASN A 123 10.55 1.36 -21.11
N GLY A 124 10.36 0.80 -19.91
CA GLY A 124 9.04 0.65 -19.29
C GLY A 124 9.06 0.64 -17.76
N THR A 125 7.93 0.23 -17.19
CA THR A 125 7.71 0.22 -15.74
C THR A 125 7.83 -1.21 -15.18
N VAL A 126 8.42 -1.33 -13.99
CA VAL A 126 8.41 -2.57 -13.21
C VAL A 126 7.60 -2.34 -11.94
N ILE A 127 6.72 -3.29 -11.60
CA ILE A 127 5.94 -3.29 -10.36
C ILE A 127 6.31 -4.51 -9.54
N GLY A 128 6.89 -4.31 -8.36
CA GLY A 128 7.06 -5.36 -7.36
C GLY A 128 5.85 -5.44 -6.44
N ILE A 129 5.18 -6.60 -6.37
CA ILE A 129 4.17 -6.86 -5.36
C ILE A 129 4.88 -7.30 -4.08
N HIS A 130 4.72 -6.52 -3.02
CA HIS A 130 5.38 -6.78 -1.75
C HIS A 130 4.39 -6.92 -0.60
N HIS A 131 4.70 -7.78 0.35
CA HIS A 131 3.86 -7.97 1.52
C HIS A 131 4.10 -6.83 2.53
N ALA A 132 3.02 -6.39 3.18
CA ALA A 132 3.14 -5.48 4.32
C ALA A 132 3.78 -6.18 5.54
N GLY A 133 4.42 -5.39 6.40
CA GLY A 133 4.97 -5.89 7.67
C GLY A 133 3.89 -6.38 8.61
N LYS A 134 4.28 -7.14 9.65
CA LYS A 134 3.35 -7.54 10.74
C LYS A 134 2.82 -6.34 11.52
N ASP A 135 3.60 -5.26 11.56
CA ASP A 135 3.23 -3.99 12.15
C ASP A 135 2.78 -3.07 11.01
N LEU A 136 1.46 -2.92 10.87
CA LEU A 136 0.84 -2.14 9.79
C LEU A 136 1.23 -0.65 9.88
N ASP A 137 1.67 -0.18 11.05
CA ASP A 137 2.04 1.20 11.30
C ASP A 137 3.48 1.49 10.86
N ARG A 138 4.28 0.45 10.59
CA ARG A 138 5.67 0.57 10.10
C ARG A 138 5.82 0.50 8.58
N GLY A 139 4.71 0.40 7.85
CA GLY A 139 4.69 0.37 6.39
C GLY A 139 5.06 -1.00 5.79
N MET A 140 5.75 -0.97 4.64
CA MET A 140 6.19 -2.18 3.92
C MET A 140 7.09 -3.07 4.79
N ARG A 141 7.01 -4.40 4.61
CA ARG A 141 7.91 -5.36 5.29
C ARG A 141 9.35 -5.17 4.79
N GLY A 142 10.35 -5.44 5.62
CA GLY A 142 11.74 -5.51 5.16
C GLY A 142 12.50 -4.19 5.20
N SER A 143 13.53 -4.07 4.37
CA SER A 143 14.44 -2.94 4.35
C SER A 143 13.79 -1.65 3.83
N THR A 144 14.08 -0.51 4.49
CA THR A 144 13.68 0.84 4.02
C THR A 144 14.26 1.21 2.66
N VAL A 145 15.26 0.44 2.18
CA VAL A 145 15.88 0.59 0.86
C VAL A 145 14.86 0.46 -0.27
N LEU A 146 13.87 -0.44 -0.16
CA LEU A 146 12.81 -0.57 -1.17
C LEU A 146 12.02 0.73 -1.32
N LEU A 147 11.59 1.33 -0.20
CA LEU A 147 10.87 2.59 -0.21
C LEU A 147 11.76 3.72 -0.76
N GLY A 148 13.06 3.73 -0.45
CA GLY A 148 14.02 4.69 -1.00
C GLY A 148 14.20 4.56 -2.51
N GLY A 149 14.28 3.33 -3.04
CA GLY A 149 14.58 3.03 -4.43
C GLY A 149 13.40 3.00 -5.39
N CYS A 150 12.15 2.98 -4.90
CA CYS A 150 10.97 3.07 -5.78
C CYS A 150 10.56 4.52 -6.06
N ASP A 151 10.07 4.80 -7.28
CA ASP A 151 9.48 6.10 -7.61
C ASP A 151 8.09 6.28 -6.97
N THR A 152 7.31 5.20 -6.93
CA THR A 152 5.96 5.17 -6.37
C THR A 152 5.79 3.96 -5.44
N SER A 153 5.29 4.19 -4.23
CA SER A 153 4.81 3.14 -3.32
C SER A 153 3.30 3.26 -3.15
N ILE A 154 2.59 2.17 -3.42
CA ILE A 154 1.14 2.06 -3.25
C ILE A 154 0.86 0.99 -2.21
N ARG A 155 0.14 1.39 -1.17
CA ARG A 155 -0.37 0.48 -0.15
C ARG A 155 -1.79 0.07 -0.47
N VAL A 156 -2.08 -1.22 -0.31
CA VAL A 156 -3.43 -1.78 -0.40
C VAL A 156 -3.75 -2.44 0.94
N ALA A 157 -4.77 -1.95 1.63
CA ALA A 157 -5.20 -2.45 2.93
C ALA A 157 -6.70 -2.69 2.97
N LYS A 158 -7.16 -3.65 3.79
CA LYS A 158 -8.58 -3.75 4.12
C LYS A 158 -8.93 -2.72 5.18
N ASP A 159 -10.03 -2.02 4.96
CA ASP A 159 -10.64 -1.11 5.93
C ASP A 159 -12.11 -1.51 6.09
N GLU A 160 -12.41 -2.14 7.23
CA GLU A 160 -13.69 -2.77 7.53
C GLU A 160 -14.25 -3.64 6.38
N ALA A 161 -15.18 -3.10 5.60
CA ALA A 161 -15.85 -3.74 4.47
C ALA A 161 -15.25 -3.40 3.10
N THR A 162 -14.30 -2.45 3.05
CA THR A 162 -13.67 -1.97 1.81
C THR A 162 -12.20 -2.35 1.74
N THR A 163 -11.62 -2.23 0.55
CA THR A 163 -10.18 -2.31 0.32
C THR A 163 -9.72 -0.94 -0.14
N VAL A 164 -8.83 -0.32 0.60
CA VAL A 164 -8.30 1.03 0.35
C VAL A 164 -6.96 0.90 -0.35
N LEU A 165 -6.78 1.68 -1.40
CA LEU A 165 -5.51 1.89 -2.08
C LEU A 165 -5.06 3.32 -1.78
N SER A 166 -3.91 3.48 -1.14
CA SER A 166 -3.32 4.76 -0.77
C SER A 166 -1.90 4.87 -1.32
N VAL A 167 -1.48 6.06 -1.72
CA VAL A 167 -0.09 6.31 -2.16
C VAL A 167 0.76 6.69 -0.95
N GLU A 168 1.74 5.86 -0.59
CA GLU A 168 2.65 6.13 0.55
C GLU A 168 3.87 6.97 0.13
N LYS A 169 4.28 6.86 -1.13
CA LYS A 169 5.37 7.64 -1.72
C LYS A 169 5.07 7.89 -3.18
N GLN A 170 5.27 9.13 -3.60
CA GLN A 170 5.30 9.53 -5.00
C GLN A 170 6.47 10.49 -5.16
N LYS A 171 7.43 10.15 -6.02
CA LYS A 171 8.58 11.01 -6.28
C LYS A 171 8.17 12.23 -7.12
N ASP A 172 7.64 11.95 -8.31
CA ASP A 172 7.21 12.93 -9.29
C ASP A 172 5.73 12.66 -9.62
N GLY A 173 4.82 13.55 -9.20
CA GLY A 173 3.39 13.41 -9.47
C GLY A 173 2.52 14.05 -8.40
N GLU A 174 1.26 14.31 -8.76
CA GLU A 174 0.25 14.78 -7.80
C GLU A 174 -0.10 13.67 -6.80
N GLU A 175 -0.38 14.07 -5.57
CA GLU A 175 -0.94 13.15 -4.58
C GLU A 175 -2.26 12.58 -5.10
N LEU A 176 -2.45 11.28 -4.89
CA LEU A 176 -3.67 10.58 -5.25
C LEU A 176 -4.51 10.39 -3.99
N ASP A 177 -5.76 10.87 -4.04
CA ASP A 177 -6.74 10.54 -3.00
C ASP A 177 -6.90 9.03 -2.85
N ASP A 178 -7.10 8.58 -1.61
CA ASP A 178 -7.34 7.18 -1.29
C ASP A 178 -8.49 6.62 -2.15
N LEU A 179 -8.25 5.50 -2.84
CA LEU A 179 -9.26 4.83 -3.65
C LEU A 179 -9.89 3.69 -2.85
N HIS A 180 -11.21 3.74 -2.70
CA HIS A 180 -11.97 2.75 -1.95
C HIS A 180 -12.65 1.75 -2.89
N PHE A 181 -12.33 0.47 -2.68
CA PHE A 181 -12.85 -0.65 -3.47
C PHE A 181 -13.78 -1.52 -2.63
N SER A 182 -14.91 -1.89 -3.22
CA SER A 182 -15.69 -3.05 -2.78
C SER A 182 -15.29 -4.26 -3.62
N MET A 183 -15.39 -5.47 -3.06
CA MET A 183 -15.07 -6.71 -3.77
C MET A 183 -16.37 -7.36 -4.25
N LYS A 184 -16.67 -7.22 -5.54
CA LYS A 184 -17.85 -7.84 -6.16
C LYS A 184 -17.58 -9.30 -6.46
N VAL A 185 -18.49 -10.19 -6.06
CA VAL A 185 -18.46 -11.60 -6.46
C VAL A 185 -18.92 -11.70 -7.91
N VAL A 186 -18.08 -12.27 -8.76
CA VAL A 186 -18.38 -12.58 -10.15
C VAL A 186 -18.39 -14.09 -10.30
N ASP A 187 -19.58 -14.63 -10.59
CA ASP A 187 -19.75 -16.03 -10.93
C ASP A 187 -19.05 -16.32 -12.27
N LEU A 188 -18.33 -17.43 -12.33
CA LEU A 188 -17.60 -17.96 -13.48
C LEU A 188 -18.17 -19.30 -13.97
N THR A 189 -19.12 -19.88 -13.24
CA THR A 189 -19.74 -21.16 -13.54
C THR A 189 -20.31 -21.16 -14.96
N THR A 190 -20.09 -22.24 -15.69
CA THR A 190 -20.61 -22.46 -17.04
C THR A 190 -21.29 -23.81 -17.10
N GLY A 191 -22.59 -23.83 -17.43
CA GLY A 191 -23.38 -25.06 -17.53
C GLY A 191 -23.57 -25.76 -16.19
N LEU A 192 -23.55 -27.09 -16.19
CA LEU A 192 -23.71 -27.96 -15.00
C LEU A 192 -22.39 -28.21 -14.24
N GLY A 193 -21.37 -27.38 -14.45
CA GLY A 193 -20.07 -27.51 -13.78
C GLY A 193 -20.13 -27.13 -12.30
N ALA A 194 -19.05 -27.44 -11.56
CA ALA A 194 -18.90 -27.00 -10.18
C ALA A 194 -18.96 -25.46 -10.09
N GLU A 195 -19.63 -24.95 -9.05
CA GLU A 195 -19.71 -23.52 -8.79
C GLU A 195 -18.32 -22.90 -8.66
N GLN A 196 -18.05 -21.87 -9.46
CA GLN A 196 -16.80 -21.15 -9.43
C GLN A 196 -17.08 -19.65 -9.43
N SER A 197 -16.42 -18.92 -8.54
CA SER A 197 -16.52 -17.47 -8.51
C SER A 197 -15.14 -16.83 -8.32
N THR A 198 -15.03 -15.55 -8.61
CA THR A 198 -13.88 -14.73 -8.25
C THR A 198 -14.33 -13.37 -7.75
N LEU A 199 -13.49 -12.72 -6.95
CA LEU A 199 -13.71 -11.34 -6.54
C LEU A 199 -13.10 -10.37 -7.56
N VAL A 200 -13.84 -9.34 -7.93
CA VAL A 200 -13.39 -8.23 -8.77
C VAL A 200 -13.50 -6.93 -7.96
N PRO A 201 -12.43 -6.14 -7.84
CA PRO A 201 -12.50 -4.84 -7.18
C PRO A 201 -13.32 -3.88 -8.04
N VAL A 202 -14.33 -3.27 -7.44
CA VAL A 202 -15.18 -2.23 -8.04
C VAL A 202 -14.98 -0.96 -7.22
N LEU A 203 -14.64 0.14 -7.90
CA LEU A 203 -14.54 1.44 -7.25
C LEU A 203 -15.91 1.79 -6.69
N GLY A 204 -16.00 2.06 -5.39
CA GLY A 204 -17.27 2.42 -4.77
C GLY A 204 -17.82 3.70 -5.41
N THR A 205 -19.06 3.68 -5.91
CA THR A 205 -19.77 4.90 -6.30
C THR A 205 -20.15 5.64 -5.02
N GLY A 206 -19.34 6.62 -4.64
CA GLY A 206 -19.56 7.37 -3.41
C GLY A 206 -19.31 6.54 -2.16
N ALA A 207 -18.03 6.38 -1.80
CA ALA A 207 -17.71 7.03 -0.55
C ALA A 207 -17.55 8.50 -0.91
N THR A 208 -18.61 9.31 -0.74
CA THR A 208 -18.37 10.54 0.02
C THR A 208 -17.47 10.07 1.16
N PRO A 209 -16.28 10.64 1.40
CA PRO A 209 -15.50 10.23 2.58
C PRO A 209 -16.53 10.10 3.69
N VAL A 210 -16.66 8.92 4.32
CA VAL A 210 -17.44 8.85 5.56
C VAL A 210 -16.77 9.93 6.36
N GLU A 211 -17.42 11.10 6.47
CA GLU A 211 -16.75 12.38 6.65
C GLU A 211 -15.83 12.16 7.83
N GLU A 212 -14.54 11.90 7.55
CA GLU A 212 -13.71 11.18 8.54
C GLU A 212 -13.61 12.23 9.61
N LYS A 213 -14.29 11.99 10.75
CA LYS A 213 -14.60 13.07 11.66
C LYS A 213 -13.27 13.67 12.09
N ARG A 214 -12.91 14.80 11.48
CA ARG A 214 -11.63 15.45 11.75
C ARG A 214 -11.76 16.14 13.08
N LEU A 215 -10.66 16.21 13.80
CA LEU A 215 -10.63 17.03 15.00
C LEU A 215 -10.84 18.49 14.60
N SER A 216 -11.95 19.08 15.05
CA SER A 216 -12.15 20.51 14.96
C SER A 216 -11.12 21.25 15.80
N TRP A 217 -10.84 22.50 15.46
CA TRP A 217 -9.94 23.35 16.25
C TRP A 217 -10.29 23.42 17.74
N HIS A 218 -11.59 23.35 18.07
CA HIS A 218 -12.03 23.30 19.46
C HIS A 218 -11.55 22.02 20.16
N GLN A 219 -11.79 20.86 19.54
CA GLN A 219 -11.37 19.56 20.07
C GLN A 219 -9.84 19.44 20.18
N ILE A 220 -9.11 19.99 19.21
CA ILE A 220 -7.63 20.02 19.27
C ILE A 220 -7.16 20.80 20.51
N ARG A 221 -7.78 21.94 20.82
CA ARG A 221 -7.45 22.72 22.02
C ARG A 221 -7.77 21.95 23.31
N GLU A 222 -8.92 21.28 23.36
CA GLU A 222 -9.30 20.42 24.48
C GLU A 222 -8.31 19.27 24.69
N ILE A 223 -7.87 18.62 23.61
CA ILE A 223 -6.86 17.55 23.65
C ILE A 223 -5.53 18.07 24.22
N PHE A 224 -5.06 19.22 23.74
CA PHE A 224 -3.82 19.82 24.24
C PHE A 224 -3.91 20.17 25.72
N GLN A 225 -5.05 20.72 26.14
CA GLN A 225 -5.30 21.01 27.55
C GLN A 225 -5.32 19.72 28.39
N ALA A 226 -6.01 18.67 27.94
CA ALA A 226 -6.07 17.38 28.62
C ALA A 226 -4.68 16.71 28.74
N ILE A 227 -3.83 16.82 27.71
CA ILE A 227 -2.45 16.33 27.75
C ILE A 227 -1.62 17.11 28.78
N ASP A 228 -1.72 18.44 28.82
CA ASP A 228 -0.99 19.28 29.78
C ASP A 228 -1.45 19.03 31.23
N GLU A 229 -2.76 18.90 31.46
CA GLU A 229 -3.34 18.56 32.76
C GLU A 229 -2.89 17.18 33.24
N ALA A 230 -2.98 16.16 32.38
CA ALA A 230 -2.54 14.80 32.70
C ALA A 230 -1.02 14.75 33.00
N TRP A 231 -0.22 15.52 32.27
CA TRP A 231 1.21 15.68 32.53
C TRP A 231 1.44 16.30 33.91
N ARG A 232 0.80 17.43 34.24
CA ARG A 232 0.96 18.12 35.53
C ARG A 232 0.47 17.28 36.72
N ALA A 233 -0.56 16.47 36.52
CA ALA A 233 -1.08 15.53 37.52
C ALA A 233 -0.17 14.31 37.75
N GLY A 234 0.90 14.15 36.96
CA GLY A 234 1.84 13.04 37.08
C GLY A 234 1.34 11.71 36.49
N SER A 235 0.28 11.74 35.68
CA SER A 235 -0.25 10.59 34.95
C SER A 235 -0.34 10.91 33.44
N PRO A 236 0.79 11.16 32.78
CA PRO A 236 0.80 11.68 31.42
C PRO A 236 0.21 10.67 30.43
N TRP A 237 -0.50 11.16 29.42
CA TRP A 237 -0.93 10.33 28.28
C TRP A 237 0.30 9.79 27.56
N SER A 238 0.20 8.64 26.91
CA SER A 238 1.31 7.98 26.23
C SER A 238 0.97 7.75 24.77
N ALA A 239 1.92 8.06 23.89
CA ALA A 239 1.86 7.72 22.47
C ALA A 239 2.09 6.22 22.20
N PHE A 240 2.40 5.41 23.22
CA PHE A 240 2.78 4.01 23.00
C PHE A 240 1.68 3.01 23.41
N PRO A 241 1.37 2.00 22.56
CA PRO A 241 0.30 1.03 22.80
C PRO A 241 0.37 0.26 24.12
N HIS A 242 1.56 0.03 24.67
CA HIS A 242 1.72 -0.70 25.93
C HIS A 242 1.09 0.03 27.14
N ALA A 243 0.81 1.34 27.02
CA ALA A 243 0.13 2.12 28.03
C ALA A 243 -1.39 1.88 28.09
N ARG A 244 -1.98 1.14 27.14
CA ARG A 244 -3.42 0.79 27.11
C ARG A 244 -3.90 0.14 28.39
N ARG A 245 -3.11 -0.80 28.95
CA ARG A 245 -3.44 -1.51 30.19
C ARG A 245 -3.62 -0.59 31.40
N LYS A 246 -3.03 0.61 31.34
CA LYS A 246 -3.11 1.63 32.39
C LYS A 246 -4.09 2.77 32.02
N GLY A 247 -4.84 2.64 30.92
CA GLY A 247 -5.79 3.65 30.47
C GLY A 247 -5.16 4.97 30.01
N ARG A 248 -3.86 4.98 29.68
CA ARG A 248 -3.13 6.22 29.31
C ARG A 248 -2.82 6.32 27.82
N PHE A 249 -3.31 5.42 26.98
CA PHE A 249 -2.92 5.42 25.57
C PHE A 249 -3.68 6.51 24.80
N ALA A 250 -2.94 7.48 24.29
CA ALA A 250 -3.49 8.73 23.75
C ALA A 250 -4.41 8.51 22.55
N VAL A 251 -4.11 7.54 21.67
CA VAL A 251 -4.96 7.24 20.51
C VAL A 251 -6.33 6.72 20.93
N ASP A 252 -6.40 5.83 21.93
CA ASP A 252 -7.67 5.32 22.44
C ASP A 252 -8.43 6.45 23.16
N LEU A 253 -7.75 7.26 23.98
CA LEU A 253 -8.37 8.40 24.68
C LEU A 253 -8.95 9.43 23.71
N ILE A 254 -8.24 9.76 22.63
CA ILE A 254 -8.73 10.72 21.62
C ILE A 254 -9.88 10.11 20.81
N SER A 255 -9.75 8.86 20.38
CA SER A 255 -10.78 8.19 19.58
C SER A 255 -12.08 8.04 20.38
N ASP A 256 -12.00 7.53 21.61
CA ASP A 256 -13.14 7.26 22.47
C ASP A 256 -13.84 8.55 22.92
N GLN A 257 -13.07 9.61 23.23
CA GLN A 257 -13.64 10.86 23.76
C GLN A 257 -14.18 11.78 22.66
N TYR A 258 -13.51 11.87 21.51
CA TYR A 258 -13.87 12.84 20.47
C TYR A 258 -14.59 12.21 19.27
N GLY A 259 -14.73 10.88 19.25
CA GLY A 259 -15.47 10.13 18.23
C GLY A 259 -14.80 10.14 16.86
N VAL A 260 -13.48 10.27 16.83
CA VAL A 260 -12.66 10.21 15.61
C VAL A 260 -12.08 8.79 15.46
N SER A 261 -11.68 8.40 14.25
CA SER A 261 -11.04 7.10 14.03
C SER A 261 -9.70 7.03 14.77
N LYS A 262 -9.25 5.82 15.13
CA LYS A 262 -7.91 5.63 15.74
C LYS A 262 -6.79 6.10 14.80
N ARG A 263 -6.99 5.93 13.48
CA ARG A 263 -6.09 6.43 12.43
C ARG A 263 -5.97 7.95 12.46
N GLU A 264 -7.08 8.68 12.58
CA GLU A 264 -7.07 10.15 12.67
C GLU A 264 -6.40 10.63 13.97
N ALA A 265 -6.70 9.98 15.09
CA ALA A 265 -6.06 10.29 16.38
C ALA A 265 -4.54 10.08 16.34
N GLU A 266 -4.09 8.97 15.76
CA GLU A 266 -2.67 8.66 15.59
C GLU A 266 -1.98 9.64 14.63
N THR A 267 -2.57 9.87 13.46
CA THR A 267 -2.08 10.83 12.46
C THR A 267 -1.92 12.23 13.06
N SER A 268 -2.88 12.65 13.88
CA SER A 268 -2.86 13.95 14.57
C SER A 268 -1.70 14.04 15.57
N ILE A 269 -1.53 13.02 16.45
CA ILE A 269 -0.42 12.97 17.41
C ILE A 269 0.92 13.01 16.69
N THR A 270 1.09 12.23 15.63
CA THR A 270 2.33 12.20 14.84
C THR A 270 2.64 13.56 14.23
N LYS A 271 1.66 14.23 13.61
CA LYS A 271 1.84 15.58 13.06
C LYS A 271 2.24 16.56 14.16
N TRP A 272 1.56 16.55 15.31
CA TRP A 272 1.90 17.45 16.41
C TRP A 272 3.31 17.22 16.95
N GLN A 273 3.80 15.98 16.95
CA GLN A 273 5.18 15.68 17.35
C GLN A 273 6.20 16.11 16.29
N GLN A 274 5.94 15.85 15.01
CA GLN A 274 6.82 16.25 13.90
C GLN A 274 6.99 17.77 13.82
N HIS A 275 5.93 18.52 14.09
CA HIS A 275 5.96 19.99 14.12
C HIS A 275 6.37 20.57 15.49
N GLY A 276 6.75 19.74 16.46
CA GLY A 276 7.29 20.18 17.75
C GLY A 276 6.28 20.77 18.73
N TYR A 277 4.99 20.52 18.53
CA TYR A 277 3.93 20.92 19.47
C TYR A 277 3.84 19.98 20.68
N LEU A 278 4.09 18.68 20.45
CA LEU A 278 4.16 17.64 21.47
C LEU A 278 5.53 16.96 21.46
N VAL A 279 5.98 16.53 22.63
CA VAL A 279 7.15 15.64 22.77
C VAL A 279 6.83 14.47 23.68
N THR A 280 7.53 13.36 23.50
CA THR A 280 7.48 12.25 24.44
C THR A 280 8.67 12.31 25.38
N GLU A 281 8.42 12.51 26.67
CA GLU A 281 9.47 12.67 27.67
C GLU A 281 9.17 11.86 28.93
N ALA A 282 10.21 11.55 29.70
CA ALA A 282 10.08 11.00 31.04
C ALA A 282 9.93 12.16 32.04
N GLY A 283 8.78 12.22 32.73
CA GLY A 283 8.57 13.25 33.74
C GLY A 283 9.16 12.88 35.10
N LYS A 284 9.46 13.90 35.91
CA LYS A 284 9.91 13.73 37.31
C LYS A 284 8.70 13.57 38.24
N PHE A 285 7.91 12.53 38.01
CA PHE A 285 6.72 12.21 38.80
C PHE A 285 6.99 11.12 39.83
N HIS A 286 6.05 10.90 40.76
CA HIS A 286 6.08 9.71 41.61
C HIS A 286 5.85 8.46 40.75
N GLY A 287 6.97 7.83 40.34
CA GLY A 287 7.00 6.79 39.31
C GLY A 287 7.51 7.37 37.98
N LYS A 288 8.51 6.73 37.38
CA LYS A 288 9.20 7.15 36.15
C LYS A 288 8.32 7.03 34.90
N ALA A 289 7.09 7.55 34.92
CA ALA A 289 6.16 7.47 33.81
C ALA A 289 6.61 8.43 32.69
N SER A 290 6.74 7.89 31.49
CA SER A 290 6.91 8.67 30.26
C SER A 290 5.58 8.89 29.55
N GLY A 291 5.48 10.00 28.84
CA GLY A 291 4.28 10.37 28.11
C GLY A 291 4.43 11.64 27.29
N LEU A 292 3.32 12.09 26.71
CA LEU A 292 3.18 13.29 25.90
C LEU A 292 3.21 14.53 26.80
N ARG A 293 4.07 15.49 26.46
CA ARG A 293 4.12 16.83 27.05
C ARG A 293 3.87 17.87 25.96
N VAL A 294 3.05 18.87 26.27
CA VAL A 294 2.88 20.04 25.40
C VAL A 294 4.14 20.92 25.46
N VAL A 295 4.70 21.23 24.30
CA VAL A 295 5.84 22.15 24.14
C VAL A 295 5.36 23.52 23.67
N LYS A 296 4.45 23.55 22.69
CA LYS A 296 3.86 24.76 22.14
C LYS A 296 2.38 24.50 21.88
N TYR A 297 1.52 25.45 22.21
CA TYR A 297 0.11 25.42 21.81
C TYR A 297 -0.04 25.81 20.34
N LEU A 298 -0.98 25.19 19.64
CA LEU A 298 -1.31 25.60 18.28
C LEU A 298 -1.98 26.98 18.28
N GLU A 299 -1.50 27.86 17.41
CA GLU A 299 -2.12 29.15 17.11
C GLU A 299 -2.85 28.99 15.77
N PRO A 300 -4.10 29.50 15.62
CA PRO A 300 -4.76 29.46 14.33
C PRO A 300 -3.98 30.30 13.32
N ASP A 301 -3.84 29.79 12.10
CA ASP A 301 -3.32 30.59 10.98
C ASP A 301 -4.19 31.85 10.85
N ARG A 302 -3.55 33.02 10.86
CA ARG A 302 -4.21 34.32 10.68
C ARG A 302 -4.59 34.57 9.23
#